data_AF-A0A0S3U976-F1
#
_entry.id   AF-A0A0S3U976-F1
#
_cell.length_a   1.000
_cell.length_b   1.000
_cell.length_c   1.000
_cell.angle_alpha   90.00
_cell.angle_beta   90.00
_cell.angle_gamma   90.00
#
_symmetry.space_group_name_H-M   'P 1'
#
loop_
_entity.id
_entity.type
_entity.pdbx_description
1 polymer ?
#
loop_
_entity_poly.entity_id
_entity_poly.type
_entity_poly.pdbx_seq_one_letter_code
_entity_poly.pdbx_strand_id
1 'polypeptide(L)'
;MAQATLNQILNQLKTLEPEELEQLTQAIHQQLSHQKEVNDQAAVHEALLAAGLVKRIRQPIQHSVERQLLEISGEPVSETIIQERR
;
A
#
# COMPACT_ATOMS: atom_id res chain seq x y z
N MET A 1 18.18 6.89 -24.05
CA MET A 1 18.83 7.46 -22.84
C MET A 1 19.00 6.42 -21.74
N ALA A 2 17.98 5.62 -21.40
CA ALA A 2 18.06 4.60 -20.33
C ALA A 2 19.18 3.53 -20.47
N GLN A 3 19.53 3.14 -21.70
CA GLN A 3 20.60 2.15 -21.95
C GLN A 3 22.01 2.71 -21.65
N ALA A 4 22.21 4.01 -21.84
CA ALA A 4 23.49 4.67 -21.54
C ALA A 4 23.72 4.72 -20.03
N THR A 5 22.68 5.04 -19.25
CA THR A 5 22.72 5.00 -17.78
C THR A 5 22.93 3.58 -17.25
N LEU A 6 22.29 2.56 -17.84
CA LEU A 6 22.50 1.17 -17.44
C LEU A 6 23.97 0.74 -17.64
N ASN A 7 24.55 1.06 -18.79
CA ASN A 7 25.95 0.73 -19.09
C ASN A 7 26.93 1.47 -18.17
N GLN A 8 26.61 2.70 -17.76
CA GLN A 8 27.41 3.45 -16.82
C GLN A 8 27.39 2.81 -15.41
N ILE A 9 26.23 2.37 -14.95
CA ILE A 9 26.08 1.63 -13.68
C ILE A 9 26.85 0.30 -13.72
N LEU A 10 26.77 -0.44 -14.85
CA LEU A 10 27.51 -1.69 -15.06
C LEU A 10 29.04 -1.49 -15.06
N ASN A 11 29.53 -0.34 -15.52
CA ASN A 11 30.94 -0.03 -15.46
C ASN A 11 31.40 0.39 -14.07
N GLN A 12 30.55 1.10 -13.31
CA GLN A 12 30.82 1.47 -11.91
C GLN A 12 30.82 0.25 -10.99
N LEU A 13 29.95 -0.72 -11.26
CA LEU A 13 29.92 -2.04 -10.58
C LEU A 13 31.25 -2.79 -10.63
N LYS A 14 32.07 -2.60 -11.67
CA LYS A 14 33.38 -3.26 -11.79
C LYS A 14 34.45 -2.69 -10.86
N THR A 15 34.22 -1.50 -10.32
CA THR A 15 35.16 -0.81 -9.42
C THR A 15 34.73 -0.86 -7.95
N LEU A 16 33.51 -1.36 -7.66
CA LEU A 16 32.97 -1.47 -6.32
C LEU A 16 33.59 -2.63 -5.55
N GLU A 17 33.79 -2.43 -4.24
CA GLU A 17 34.23 -3.50 -3.35
C GLU A 17 33.11 -4.53 -3.13
N PRO A 18 33.46 -5.78 -2.78
CA PRO A 18 32.48 -6.86 -2.59
C PRO A 18 31.39 -6.54 -1.56
N GLU A 19 31.68 -5.77 -0.50
CA GLU A 19 30.66 -5.33 0.47
C GLU A 19 29.64 -4.36 -0.14
N GLU A 20 30.09 -3.44 -0.99
CA GLU A 20 29.22 -2.48 -1.68
C GLU A 20 28.34 -3.18 -2.74
N LEU A 21 28.86 -4.25 -3.36
CA LEU A 21 28.10 -5.12 -4.27
C LEU A 21 26.97 -5.86 -3.56
N GLU A 22 27.21 -6.37 -2.34
CA GLU A 22 26.17 -7.02 -1.54
C GLU A 22 25.07 -6.03 -1.14
N GLN A 23 25.44 -4.82 -0.69
CA GLN A 23 24.49 -3.77 -0.35
C GLN A 23 23.65 -3.34 -1.55
N LEU A 24 24.27 -3.19 -2.73
CA LEU A 24 23.56 -2.84 -3.95
C LEU A 24 22.61 -3.97 -4.37
N THR A 25 23.05 -5.23 -4.29
CA THR A 25 22.23 -6.39 -4.61
C THR A 25 20.99 -6.43 -3.71
N GLN A 26 21.16 -6.18 -2.42
CA GLN A 26 20.07 -6.09 -1.46
C GLN A 26 19.10 -4.95 -1.78
N ALA A 27 19.61 -3.75 -2.11
CA ALA A 27 18.79 -2.60 -2.48
C ALA A 27 17.99 -2.84 -3.78
N ILE A 28 18.61 -3.48 -4.79
CA ILE A 28 17.95 -3.89 -6.03
C ILE A 28 16.86 -4.91 -5.75
N HIS A 29 17.15 -5.92 -4.92
CA HIS A 29 16.16 -6.93 -4.55
C HIS A 29 14.97 -6.32 -3.81
N GLN A 30 15.18 -5.35 -2.91
CA GLN A 30 14.08 -4.66 -2.22
C GLN A 30 13.20 -3.87 -3.20
N GLN A 31 13.81 -3.12 -4.12
CA GLN A 31 13.09 -2.39 -5.18
C GLN A 31 12.27 -3.32 -6.07
N LEU A 32 12.88 -4.43 -6.54
CA LEU A 32 12.21 -5.40 -7.40
C LEU A 32 11.10 -6.16 -6.67
N SER A 33 11.30 -6.50 -5.39
CA SER A 33 10.28 -7.19 -4.58
C SER A 33 9.06 -6.32 -4.36
N HIS A 34 9.26 -5.04 -4.05
CA HIS A 34 8.16 -4.09 -3.88
C HIS A 34 7.37 -3.89 -5.18
N GLN A 35 8.06 -3.82 -6.33
CA GLN A 35 7.40 -3.74 -7.64
C GLN A 35 6.64 -5.03 -7.98
N LYS A 36 7.19 -6.19 -7.61
CA LYS A 36 6.55 -7.49 -7.84
C LYS A 36 5.29 -7.67 -7.00
N GLU A 37 5.32 -7.35 -5.70
CA GLU A 37 4.15 -7.45 -4.83
C GLU A 37 3.00 -6.57 -5.31
N VAL A 38 3.30 -5.34 -5.74
CA VAL A 38 2.30 -4.42 -6.29
C VAL A 38 1.70 -4.97 -7.59
N ASN A 39 2.52 -5.57 -8.45
CA ASN A 39 2.08 -6.15 -9.71
C ASN A 39 1.25 -7.44 -9.51
N ASP A 40 1.66 -8.30 -8.58
CA ASP A 40 0.96 -9.53 -8.25
C ASP A 40 -0.40 -9.24 -7.60
N GLN A 41 -0.47 -8.23 -6.72
CA GLN A 41 -1.75 -7.76 -6.16
C GLN A 41 -2.68 -7.20 -7.24
N ALA A 42 -2.15 -6.41 -8.17
CA ALA A 42 -2.93 -5.89 -9.29
C ALA A 42 -3.50 -7.02 -10.17
N ALA A 43 -2.71 -8.05 -10.44
CA ALA A 43 -3.15 -9.22 -11.22
C ALA A 43 -4.27 -10.00 -10.52
N VAL A 44 -4.16 -10.23 -9.20
CA VAL A 44 -5.22 -10.89 -8.41
C VAL A 44 -6.51 -10.06 -8.44
N HIS A 45 -6.37 -8.76 -8.26
CA HIS A 45 -7.44 -7.79 -8.29
C HIS A 45 -8.21 -7.79 -9.63
N GLU A 46 -7.48 -7.80 -10.75
CA GLU A 46 -8.07 -7.96 -12.08
C GLU A 46 -8.75 -9.31 -12.28
N ALA A 47 -8.16 -10.40 -11.79
CA ALA A 47 -8.76 -11.73 -11.87
C ALA A 47 -10.10 -11.81 -11.10
N LEU A 48 -10.20 -11.16 -9.94
CA LEU A 48 -11.43 -11.10 -9.14
C LEU A 48 -12.55 -10.29 -9.82
N LEU A 49 -12.19 -9.22 -10.54
CA LEU A 49 -13.14 -8.48 -11.38
C LEU A 49 -13.62 -9.33 -12.55
N ALA A 50 -12.68 -9.98 -13.26
CA ALA A 50 -12.99 -10.81 -14.43
C ALA A 50 -13.89 -12.01 -14.08
N ALA A 51 -13.68 -12.59 -12.90
CA ALA A 51 -14.54 -13.65 -12.36
C ALA A 51 -15.91 -13.15 -11.86
N GLY A 52 -16.16 -11.84 -11.87
CA GLY A 52 -17.42 -11.24 -11.39
C GLY A 52 -17.60 -11.32 -9.87
N LEU A 53 -16.56 -11.71 -9.12
CA LEU A 53 -16.60 -11.81 -7.66
C LEU A 53 -16.63 -10.43 -7.00
N VAL A 54 -16.06 -9.43 -7.65
CA VAL A 54 -16.07 -8.04 -7.19
C VAL A 54 -16.58 -7.13 -8.31
N LYS A 55 -17.41 -6.13 -7.97
CA LYS A 55 -17.97 -5.19 -8.95
C LYS A 55 -17.02 -4.05 -9.33
N ARG A 56 -16.18 -3.61 -8.38
CA ARG A 56 -15.21 -2.52 -8.55
C ARG A 56 -14.12 -2.59 -7.49
N ILE A 57 -12.89 -2.29 -7.89
CA ILE A 57 -11.75 -2.17 -6.99
C ILE A 57 -11.70 -0.74 -6.45
N ARG A 58 -11.79 -0.59 -5.13
CA ARG A 58 -11.68 0.72 -4.48
C ARG A 58 -10.20 1.05 -4.29
N GLN A 59 -9.82 2.27 -4.62
CA GLN A 59 -8.49 2.77 -4.28
C GLN A 59 -8.45 3.03 -2.77
N PRO A 60 -7.36 2.64 -2.08
CA PRO A 60 -7.20 2.95 -0.67
C PRO A 60 -7.19 4.48 -0.51
N ILE A 61 -8.01 4.98 0.41
CA ILE A 61 -8.05 6.41 0.73
C ILE A 61 -6.73 6.73 1.44
N GLN A 62 -5.84 7.46 0.77
CA GLN A 62 -4.48 7.75 1.26
C GLN A 62 -4.44 8.80 2.39
N HIS A 63 -5.58 9.41 2.71
CA HIS A 63 -5.67 10.42 3.74
C HIS A 63 -6.45 9.89 4.95
N SER A 64 -5.92 10.13 6.14
CA SER A 64 -6.69 10.08 7.38
C SER A 64 -7.87 11.03 7.22
N VAL A 65 -9.05 10.50 6.88
CA VAL A 65 -10.28 11.26 6.98
C VAL A 65 -10.44 11.55 8.46
N GLU A 66 -10.18 12.80 8.87
CA GLU A 66 -10.54 13.29 10.19
C GLU A 66 -12.04 13.01 10.37
N ARG A 67 -12.34 12.02 11.22
CA ARG A 67 -13.71 11.62 11.47
C ARG A 67 -14.39 12.77 12.19
N GLN A 68 -15.27 13.47 11.49
CA GLN A 68 -16.08 14.50 12.09
C GLN A 68 -16.99 13.87 13.15
N LEU A 69 -16.99 14.45 14.35
CA LEU A 69 -17.96 14.11 15.39
C LEU A 69 -19.35 14.38 14.84
N LEU A 70 -20.17 13.34 14.76
CA LEU A 70 -21.59 13.47 14.46
C LEU A 70 -22.29 13.97 15.72
N GLU A 71 -22.87 15.16 15.64
CA GLU A 71 -23.77 15.64 16.69
C GLU A 71 -25.02 14.78 16.69
N ILE A 72 -25.19 13.99 17.76
CA ILE A 72 -26.40 13.22 17.99
C ILE A 72 -27.43 14.10 18.70
N SER A 73 -28.65 14.18 18.17
CA SER A 73 -29.78 14.79 18.85
C SER A 73 -30.59 13.68 19.54
N GLY A 74 -30.65 13.73 20.87
CA GLY A 74 -31.37 12.76 21.69
C GLY A 74 -30.88 12.78 23.13
N GLU A 75 -31.71 12.31 24.05
CA GLU A 75 -31.27 12.10 25.43
C GLU A 75 -30.15 11.06 25.48
N PRO A 76 -29.13 11.25 26.33
CA PRO A 76 -28.07 10.28 26.46
C PRO A 76 -28.68 8.95 26.91
N VAL A 77 -28.16 7.84 26.38
CA VAL A 77 -28.63 6.48 26.70
C VAL A 77 -28.71 6.23 28.22
N SER A 78 -27.84 6.88 28.99
CA SER A 78 -27.87 6.85 30.46
C SER A 78 -29.19 7.36 31.04
N GLU A 79 -29.80 8.37 30.46
CA GLU A 79 -31.07 8.95 30.89
C GLU A 79 -32.26 8.04 30.50
N THR A 80 -32.23 7.47 29.30
CA THR A 80 -33.24 6.49 28.85
C THR A 80 -33.26 5.25 29.75
N ILE A 81 -32.09 4.71 30.13
CA ILE A 81 -32.00 3.52 30.99
C ILE A 81 -32.55 3.81 32.41
N ILE A 82 -32.38 5.03 32.92
CA ILE A 82 -32.87 5.40 34.25
C ILE A 82 -34.40 5.50 34.27
N GLN A 83 -35.03 6.00 33.19
CA GLN A 83 -36.48 6.10 33.11
C GLN A 83 -37.17 4.74 32.98
N GLU A 84 -36.63 3.79 32.21
CA GLU A 84 -37.25 2.48 32.00
C GLU A 84 -37.19 1.54 33.23
N ARG A 85 -36.33 1.82 34.21
CA ARG A 85 -36.16 0.99 35.42
C ARG A 85 -36.91 1.53 36.64
N ARG A 86 -37.72 2.58 36.48
CA ARG A 86 -38.59 3.12 37.52
C ARG A 86 -39.99 2.54 37.45
#